data_AF-A0A3A8Q2J4-F1
#
_entry.id   AF-A0A3A8Q2J4-F1
#
_cell.length_a   1.000
_cell.length_b   1.000
_cell.length_c   1.000
_cell.angle_alpha   90.00
_cell.angle_beta   90.00
_cell.angle_gamma   90.00
#
_symmetry.space_group_name_H-M   'P 1'
#
loop_
_entity.id
_entity.type
_entity.pdbx_description
1 polymer ?
#
loop_
_entity_poly.entity_id
_entity_poly.type
_entity_poly.pdbx_seq_one_letter_code
_entity_poly.pdbx_strand_id
1 'polypeptide(L)'
;MLGLWVAGCDDGETVRPSTDAGTTLDSGTDAGDSGTVDAGDGGGGGSSDFACNVAKQEGCAAGQGCLYTDLPDGGTGSQCFAGACDVVRQDCPAGQRCTYVGLDGGSTQRQCVAAGTATEGAPCTLAESPPGQTYDTCAAGLYCKDESQNDGGTGFFCRKLCHASSSCGSGECNTVLRLAGTRELPLVCGPASASCDAFAQDCASPLGCYPAANGPVCAGQGSLGEGATCEFSNQCSRGSTCVMTGSSGACRTLCRTPAGSPGCANGAACRAITNNGDVGACVP
;
A
#
# COMPACT_ATOMS: atom_id res chain seq x y z
N MET A 1 9.19 -69.55 21.15
CA MET A 1 7.95 -68.86 20.73
C MET A 1 8.08 -68.65 19.23
N LEU A 2 7.54 -69.55 18.41
CA LEU A 2 6.21 -69.44 17.75
C LEU A 2 6.10 -68.10 16.98
N GLY A 3 5.98 -68.01 15.66
CA GLY A 3 5.74 -69.01 14.61
C GLY A 3 4.89 -68.37 13.49
N LEU A 4 5.49 -68.27 12.30
CA LEU A 4 5.05 -68.23 10.89
C LEU A 4 3.56 -68.06 10.41
N TRP A 5 3.49 -67.64 9.11
CA TRP A 5 2.50 -67.93 8.02
C TRP A 5 1.31 -66.94 7.87
N VAL A 6 0.76 -66.58 6.68
CA VAL A 6 1.15 -66.60 5.24
C VAL A 6 0.20 -65.67 4.42
N ALA A 7 0.51 -65.53 3.13
CA ALA A 7 -0.05 -64.73 2.02
C ALA A 7 -1.48 -65.04 1.47
N GLY A 8 -1.90 -64.22 0.48
CA GLY A 8 -2.89 -64.50 -0.60
C GLY A 8 -3.85 -63.33 -0.87
N CYS A 9 -3.66 -62.48 -1.90
CA CYS A 9 -4.09 -62.56 -3.32
C CYS A 9 -5.62 -62.64 -3.53
N ASP A 10 -6.24 -61.66 -4.22
CA ASP A 10 -6.67 -61.78 -5.63
C ASP A 10 -7.29 -60.47 -6.19
N ASP A 11 -7.28 -60.41 -7.52
CA ASP A 11 -7.55 -59.32 -8.46
C ASP A 11 -9.05 -58.97 -8.67
N GLY A 12 -9.28 -57.78 -9.23
CA GLY A 12 -10.38 -57.56 -10.19
C GLY A 12 -11.40 -56.49 -9.82
N GLU A 13 -11.20 -55.26 -10.31
CA GLU A 13 -12.04 -54.68 -11.37
C GLU A 13 -11.52 -53.29 -11.74
N THR A 14 -10.97 -53.18 -12.95
CA THR A 14 -10.86 -51.93 -13.69
C THR A 14 -12.25 -51.44 -14.05
N VAL A 15 -12.76 -50.45 -13.32
CA VAL A 15 -13.85 -49.59 -13.80
C VAL A 15 -13.35 -48.15 -13.80
N ARG A 16 -13.07 -47.63 -15.00
CA ARG A 16 -12.97 -46.19 -15.24
C ARG A 16 -14.37 -45.59 -15.18
N PRO A 17 -14.62 -44.49 -14.47
CA PRO A 17 -15.69 -43.57 -14.81
C PRO A 17 -15.17 -42.44 -15.70
N SER A 18 -16.07 -42.03 -16.57
CA SER A 18 -15.90 -41.20 -17.77
C SER A 18 -15.25 -39.84 -17.55
N THR A 19 -14.34 -39.49 -18.47
CA THR A 19 -14.18 -38.11 -18.94
C THR A 19 -15.41 -37.65 -19.72
N ASP A 20 -15.59 -36.33 -19.74
CA ASP A 20 -16.53 -35.50 -20.51
C ASP A 20 -17.92 -35.24 -19.89
N ALA A 21 -18.08 -34.06 -19.28
CA ALA A 21 -18.74 -32.92 -19.94
C ALA A 21 -18.75 -31.65 -19.05
N GLY A 22 -18.06 -30.61 -19.53
CA GLY A 22 -18.46 -29.20 -19.46
C GLY A 22 -18.88 -28.57 -18.13
N THR A 23 -17.99 -27.80 -17.53
CA THR A 23 -18.10 -26.33 -17.47
C THR A 23 -16.82 -25.80 -16.82
N THR A 24 -15.99 -25.16 -17.63
CA THR A 24 -14.91 -24.28 -17.16
C THR A 24 -15.55 -23.13 -16.39
N LEU A 25 -15.58 -23.20 -15.07
CA LEU A 25 -15.90 -22.07 -14.20
C LEU A 25 -14.58 -21.37 -13.87
N ASP A 26 -14.51 -20.18 -14.45
CA ASP A 26 -13.45 -19.19 -14.45
C ASP A 26 -12.94 -18.92 -13.02
N SER A 27 -11.66 -19.26 -12.79
CA SER A 27 -10.94 -18.99 -11.56
C SER A 27 -10.57 -17.50 -11.53
N GLY A 28 -11.55 -16.65 -11.21
CA GLY A 28 -11.39 -15.20 -11.11
C GLY A 28 -10.28 -14.81 -10.14
N THR A 29 -9.28 -14.14 -10.71
CA THR A 29 -8.08 -13.62 -10.05
C THR A 29 -8.42 -12.29 -9.38
N ASP A 30 -9.09 -12.29 -8.23
CA ASP A 30 -9.50 -11.03 -7.58
C ASP A 30 -9.34 -11.09 -6.05
N ALA A 31 -8.09 -11.08 -5.61
CA ALA A 31 -7.74 -10.53 -4.31
C ALA A 31 -6.28 -10.07 -4.32
N GLY A 32 -6.07 -8.77 -4.54
CA GLY A 32 -4.79 -8.11 -4.27
C GLY A 32 -3.82 -7.97 -5.45
N ASP A 33 -4.27 -8.17 -6.69
CA ASP A 33 -3.48 -7.73 -7.86
C ASP A 33 -4.03 -6.42 -8.41
N SER A 34 -3.10 -5.53 -8.73
CA SER A 34 -3.33 -4.13 -9.03
C SER A 34 -3.74 -4.02 -10.50
N GLY A 35 -4.94 -4.49 -10.86
CA GLY A 35 -5.45 -4.51 -12.22
C GLY A 35 -5.57 -3.10 -12.84
N THR A 36 -5.12 -2.99 -14.09
CA THR A 36 -5.05 -1.81 -14.97
C THR A 36 -6.41 -1.16 -15.25
N VAL A 37 -6.44 0.18 -15.35
CA VAL A 37 -7.46 0.87 -16.17
C VAL A 37 -6.79 1.91 -17.06
N ASP A 38 -7.07 1.80 -18.35
CA ASP A 38 -6.78 2.81 -19.35
C ASP A 38 -7.45 4.12 -18.97
N ALA A 39 -6.69 5.21 -19.03
CA ALA A 39 -7.22 6.56 -18.94
C ALA A 39 -8.08 6.86 -20.19
N GLY A 40 -9.36 6.48 -20.12
CA GLY A 40 -10.39 6.88 -21.07
C GLY A 40 -11.23 8.00 -20.50
N ASP A 41 -11.15 9.18 -21.14
CA ASP A 41 -11.95 10.37 -20.86
C ASP A 41 -13.44 10.07 -20.63
N GLY A 42 -13.99 10.50 -19.49
CA GLY A 42 -15.45 10.48 -19.30
C GLY A 42 -15.89 10.60 -17.85
N GLY A 43 -16.36 11.79 -17.49
CA GLY A 43 -16.74 12.19 -16.12
C GLY A 43 -17.57 11.19 -15.32
N GLY A 44 -17.10 10.93 -14.10
CA GLY A 44 -17.84 10.33 -13.01
C GLY A 44 -17.18 10.79 -11.72
N GLY A 45 -17.90 11.54 -10.89
CA GLY A 45 -17.38 12.24 -9.71
C GLY A 45 -16.89 11.29 -8.60
N GLY A 46 -15.69 10.74 -8.77
CA GLY A 46 -14.88 10.23 -7.66
C GLY A 46 -14.46 11.40 -6.77
N SER A 47 -14.41 11.19 -5.46
CA SER A 47 -13.96 12.19 -4.49
C SER A 47 -12.69 12.88 -5.00
N SER A 48 -12.68 14.22 -5.03
CA SER A 48 -11.59 15.06 -5.56
C SER A 48 -10.21 14.85 -4.90
N ASP A 49 -10.17 13.97 -3.91
CA ASP A 49 -9.12 13.86 -2.93
C ASP A 49 -8.08 12.81 -3.32
N PHE A 50 -8.41 11.89 -4.24
CA PHE A 50 -7.49 10.90 -4.81
C PHE A 50 -7.47 11.01 -6.34
N ALA A 51 -6.63 11.91 -6.85
CA ALA A 51 -6.58 12.21 -8.28
C ALA A 51 -5.73 11.22 -9.10
N CYS A 52 -4.94 10.37 -8.43
CA CYS A 52 -3.99 9.48 -9.08
C CYS A 52 -3.61 8.27 -8.20
N ASN A 53 -3.03 7.23 -8.80
CA ASN A 53 -2.58 6.03 -8.08
C ASN A 53 -1.09 6.11 -7.74
N VAL A 54 -0.76 6.25 -6.45
CA VAL A 54 0.63 6.40 -5.99
C VAL A 54 1.44 5.12 -6.21
N ALA A 55 0.88 3.94 -5.94
CA ALA A 55 1.63 2.69 -6.05
C ALA A 55 2.03 2.35 -7.49
N LYS A 56 1.14 2.64 -8.43
CA LYS A 56 1.36 2.39 -9.86
C LYS A 56 1.98 3.56 -10.61
N GLN A 57 1.98 4.77 -10.01
CA GLN A 57 2.31 6.02 -10.68
C GLN A 57 1.44 6.27 -11.93
N GLU A 58 0.12 6.05 -11.79
CA GLU A 58 -0.87 6.22 -12.86
C GLU A 58 -1.80 7.43 -12.59
N GLY A 59 -2.36 8.02 -13.64
CA GLY A 59 -3.33 9.13 -13.55
C GLY A 59 -2.73 10.54 -13.65
N CYS A 60 -1.41 10.67 -13.76
CA CYS A 60 -0.73 11.97 -13.91
C CYS A 60 -0.20 12.21 -15.31
N ALA A 61 -0.08 13.48 -15.70
CA ALA A 61 0.51 13.86 -16.97
C ALA A 61 2.04 13.60 -16.99
N ALA A 62 2.63 13.54 -18.18
CA ALA A 62 4.08 13.40 -18.33
C ALA A 62 4.84 14.51 -17.57
N GLY A 63 5.88 14.13 -16.82
CA GLY A 63 6.66 15.05 -15.98
C GLY A 63 6.05 15.33 -14.60
N GLN A 64 4.94 14.69 -14.25
CA GLN A 64 4.37 14.71 -12.90
C GLN A 64 4.54 13.35 -12.22
N GLY A 65 4.67 13.37 -10.89
CA GLY A 65 4.61 12.19 -10.04
C GLY A 65 3.31 12.17 -9.25
N CYS A 66 2.74 10.99 -9.04
CA CYS A 66 1.60 10.82 -8.14
C CYS A 66 2.11 10.62 -6.70
N LEU A 67 1.77 11.53 -5.80
CA LEU A 67 2.22 11.48 -4.41
C LEU A 67 1.05 11.69 -3.46
N TYR A 68 1.19 11.16 -2.23
CA TYR A 68 0.25 11.50 -1.17
C TYR A 68 0.36 12.98 -0.79
N THR A 69 -0.72 13.52 -0.23
CA THR A 69 -0.76 14.88 0.31
C THR A 69 -1.79 14.98 1.43
N ASP A 70 -1.58 15.90 2.38
CA ASP A 70 -2.59 16.20 3.38
C ASP A 70 -3.74 17.01 2.74
N LEU A 71 -4.97 16.66 3.10
CA LEU A 71 -6.18 17.31 2.64
C LEU A 71 -6.61 18.41 3.64
N PRO A 72 -7.36 19.44 3.20
CA PRO A 72 -7.80 20.53 4.07
C PRO A 72 -8.66 20.09 5.27
N ASP A 73 -9.31 18.93 5.19
CA ASP A 73 -10.13 18.34 6.25
C ASP A 73 -9.31 17.51 7.26
N GLY A 74 -7.99 17.46 7.10
CA GLY A 74 -7.09 16.67 7.93
C GLY A 74 -6.93 15.20 7.47
N GLY A 75 -7.57 14.81 6.37
CA GLY A 75 -7.35 13.52 5.73
C GLY A 75 -6.05 13.46 4.92
N THR A 76 -5.82 12.32 4.28
CA THR A 76 -4.72 12.14 3.31
C THR A 76 -5.32 11.72 1.98
N GLY A 77 -4.84 12.33 0.91
CA GLY A 77 -5.25 12.07 -0.47
C GLY A 77 -4.05 11.85 -1.39
N SER A 78 -4.28 11.76 -2.70
CA SER A 78 -3.22 11.67 -3.71
C SER A 78 -3.40 12.73 -4.80
N GLN A 79 -2.31 13.37 -5.21
CA GLN A 79 -2.30 14.42 -6.23
C GLN A 79 -1.09 14.30 -7.15
N CYS A 80 -1.23 14.85 -8.35
CA CYS A 80 -0.15 14.94 -9.32
C CYS A 80 0.70 16.19 -9.06
N PHE A 81 1.98 15.98 -8.76
CA PHE A 81 2.93 17.06 -8.54
C PHE A 81 3.95 17.13 -9.66
N ALA A 82 4.09 18.30 -10.25
CA ALA A 82 5.23 18.57 -11.14
C ALA A 82 6.53 18.58 -10.34
N GLY A 83 7.59 18.03 -10.91
CA GLY A 83 8.91 18.04 -10.32
C GLY A 83 9.97 17.89 -11.39
N ALA A 84 11.22 18.24 -11.09
CA ALA A 84 12.31 18.10 -12.05
C ALA A 84 12.66 16.63 -12.34
N CYS A 85 12.28 15.72 -11.44
CA CYS A 85 12.60 14.29 -11.47
C CYS A 85 11.68 13.49 -10.52
N ASP A 86 11.72 12.17 -10.64
CA ASP A 86 11.07 11.19 -9.75
C ASP A 86 12.10 10.57 -8.80
N VAL A 87 11.83 10.68 -7.50
CA VAL A 87 12.74 10.27 -6.41
C VAL A 87 12.84 8.75 -6.23
N VAL A 88 11.97 7.96 -6.85
CA VAL A 88 12.04 6.50 -6.87
C VAL A 88 12.65 6.01 -8.19
N ARG A 89 12.21 6.55 -9.33
CA ARG A 89 12.73 6.18 -10.66
C ARG A 89 14.14 6.69 -10.92
N GLN A 90 14.56 7.76 -10.24
CA GLN A 90 15.90 8.35 -10.35
C GLN A 90 16.26 8.75 -11.79
N ASP A 91 15.33 9.41 -12.48
CA ASP A 91 15.41 9.84 -13.88
C ASP A 91 16.26 11.10 -14.11
N CYS A 92 17.31 11.27 -13.33
CA CYS A 92 18.28 12.36 -13.46
C CYS A 92 19.42 12.02 -14.44
N PRO A 93 20.14 13.02 -14.96
CA PRO A 93 21.36 12.80 -15.74
C PRO A 93 22.42 11.96 -15.01
N ALA A 94 23.31 11.32 -15.76
CA ALA A 94 24.38 10.50 -15.19
C ALA A 94 25.24 11.26 -14.17
N GLY A 95 25.51 10.61 -13.03
CA GLY A 95 26.26 11.21 -11.91
C GLY A 95 25.41 12.05 -10.96
N GLN A 96 24.11 12.20 -11.23
CA GLN A 96 23.15 12.88 -10.36
C GLN A 96 22.14 11.90 -9.77
N ARG A 97 21.41 12.36 -8.76
CA ARG A 97 20.27 11.67 -8.16
C ARG A 97 19.10 12.63 -7.98
N CYS A 98 17.90 12.10 -7.99
CA CYS A 98 16.72 12.86 -7.61
C CYS A 98 16.51 12.81 -6.09
N THR A 99 16.43 13.96 -5.44
CA THR A 99 16.08 14.08 -4.01
C THR A 99 15.26 15.35 -3.77
N TYR A 100 14.80 15.52 -2.53
CA TYR A 100 14.19 16.76 -2.07
C TYR A 100 15.26 17.75 -1.61
N VAL A 101 15.22 18.94 -2.20
CA VAL A 101 16.12 20.05 -1.90
C VAL A 101 15.32 21.15 -1.22
N GLY A 102 15.72 21.51 -0.01
CA GLY A 102 15.26 22.72 0.67
C GLY A 102 16.00 23.94 0.13
N LEU A 103 15.27 25.02 -0.15
CA LEU A 103 15.81 26.28 -0.67
C LEU A 103 15.75 27.37 0.42
N ASP A 104 16.60 28.39 0.33
CA ASP A 104 16.65 29.52 1.30
C ASP A 104 15.32 30.28 1.47
N GLY A 105 14.41 30.16 0.51
CA GLY A 105 13.03 30.68 0.62
C GLY A 105 12.09 29.84 1.48
N GLY A 106 12.57 28.77 2.10
CA GLY A 106 11.78 27.84 2.91
C GLY A 106 10.95 26.84 2.10
N SER A 107 11.07 26.83 0.77
CA SER A 107 10.41 25.86 -0.11
C SER A 107 11.25 24.60 -0.27
N THR A 108 10.60 23.45 -0.38
CA THR A 108 11.25 22.17 -0.70
C THR A 108 10.70 21.61 -1.99
N GLN A 109 11.57 21.13 -2.87
CA GLN A 109 11.17 20.57 -4.17
C GLN A 109 12.12 19.48 -4.65
N ARG A 110 11.62 18.61 -5.53
CA ARG A 110 12.44 17.57 -6.16
C ARG A 110 13.41 18.18 -7.17
N GLN A 111 14.70 17.89 -7.03
CA GLN A 111 15.75 18.31 -7.97
C GLN A 111 16.79 17.21 -8.20
N CYS A 112 17.42 17.27 -9.37
CA CYS A 112 18.61 16.48 -9.65
C CYS A 112 19.84 17.17 -9.05
N VAL A 113 20.48 16.48 -8.10
CA VAL A 113 21.67 16.95 -7.39
C VAL A 113 22.80 15.94 -7.52
N ALA A 114 24.00 16.31 -7.08
CA ALA A 114 25.13 15.38 -7.05
C ALA A 114 24.76 14.09 -6.29
N ALA A 115 25.16 12.94 -6.83
CA ALA A 115 24.90 11.66 -6.18
C ALA A 115 25.56 11.60 -4.80
N GLY A 116 24.77 11.24 -3.78
CA GLY A 116 25.32 10.88 -2.48
C GLY A 116 25.91 9.47 -2.49
N THR A 117 26.61 9.13 -1.42
CA THR A 117 27.36 7.86 -1.30
C THR A 117 26.92 6.99 -0.14
N ALA A 118 26.14 7.53 0.80
CA ALA A 118 25.66 6.76 1.94
C ALA A 118 24.61 5.75 1.50
N THR A 119 24.85 4.47 1.81
CA THR A 119 23.98 3.35 1.45
C THR A 119 22.76 3.26 2.37
N GLU A 120 21.77 2.46 2.00
CA GLU A 120 20.61 2.20 2.86
C GLU A 120 21.06 1.70 4.24
N GLY A 121 20.44 2.21 5.30
CA GLY A 121 20.83 1.89 6.68
C GLY A 121 21.96 2.76 7.24
N ALA A 122 22.77 3.41 6.39
CA ALA A 122 23.91 4.20 6.85
C ALA A 122 23.47 5.53 7.50
N PRO A 123 24.24 6.05 8.48
CA PRO A 123 24.05 7.40 8.99
C PRO A 123 24.15 8.44 7.87
N CYS A 124 23.38 9.50 7.98
CA CYS A 124 23.34 10.57 6.99
C CYS A 124 23.13 11.94 7.63
N THR A 125 23.35 12.98 6.83
CA THR A 125 23.12 14.36 7.23
C THR A 125 22.34 15.10 6.16
N LEU A 126 21.48 16.02 6.58
CA LEU A 126 20.96 17.10 5.73
C LEU A 126 21.91 18.29 5.88
N ALA A 127 22.55 18.69 4.78
CA ALA A 127 23.55 19.75 4.82
C ALA A 127 23.38 20.69 3.64
N GLU A 128 23.77 21.95 3.85
CA GLU A 128 23.80 22.94 2.79
C GLU A 128 24.91 22.59 1.78
N SER A 129 24.52 22.38 0.53
CA SER A 129 25.40 22.06 -0.58
C SER A 129 24.57 22.12 -1.86
N PRO A 130 24.88 22.95 -2.88
CA PRO A 130 25.68 24.18 -2.81
C PRO A 130 24.99 25.26 -1.94
N PRO A 131 25.61 26.44 -1.74
CA PRO A 131 24.98 27.52 -0.99
C PRO A 131 23.55 27.81 -1.46
N GLY A 132 22.66 27.95 -0.49
CA GLY A 132 21.22 28.16 -0.65
C GLY A 132 20.38 26.94 -1.00
N GLN A 133 20.97 25.74 -0.93
CA GLN A 133 20.31 24.46 -1.12
C GLN A 133 20.71 23.50 0.00
N THR A 134 19.73 22.86 0.64
CA THR A 134 19.97 21.81 1.64
C THR A 134 19.40 20.49 1.15
N TYR A 135 20.24 19.46 1.09
CA TYR A 135 19.81 18.09 0.78
C TYR A 135 20.67 17.05 1.48
N ASP A 136 20.27 15.79 1.39
CA ASP A 136 20.89 14.70 2.14
C ASP A 136 22.14 14.09 1.47
N THR A 137 22.89 13.28 2.21
CA THR A 137 24.10 12.59 1.72
C THR A 137 23.85 11.17 1.17
N CYS A 138 22.60 10.72 1.09
CA CYS A 138 22.27 9.35 0.71
C CYS A 138 22.44 9.10 -0.79
N ALA A 139 22.67 7.84 -1.15
CA ALA A 139 22.72 7.41 -2.54
C ALA A 139 21.38 7.60 -3.27
N ALA A 140 21.40 7.43 -4.59
CA ALA A 140 20.19 7.51 -5.42
C ALA A 140 19.09 6.54 -4.94
N GLY A 141 17.85 7.04 -4.91
CA GLY A 141 16.67 6.28 -4.45
C GLY A 141 16.54 6.21 -2.93
N LEU A 142 17.38 6.92 -2.18
CA LEU A 142 17.36 6.97 -0.72
C LEU A 142 17.16 8.41 -0.23
N TYR A 143 16.56 8.54 0.95
CA TYR A 143 16.42 9.81 1.65
C TYR A 143 16.87 9.68 3.10
N CYS A 144 17.41 10.76 3.66
CA CYS A 144 17.86 10.81 5.04
C CYS A 144 16.69 11.09 5.98
N LYS A 145 16.22 10.04 6.65
CA LYS A 145 15.06 10.10 7.54
C LYS A 145 15.52 10.08 9.00
N ASP A 146 14.84 10.87 9.82
CA ASP A 146 14.97 10.82 11.27
C ASP A 146 14.26 9.60 11.87
N GLU A 147 14.88 8.97 12.86
CA GLU A 147 14.37 7.78 13.52
C GLU A 147 14.62 7.83 15.03
N SER A 148 13.55 7.58 15.79
CA SER A 148 13.64 7.40 17.23
C SER A 148 14.57 6.23 17.57
N GLN A 149 15.47 6.48 18.51
CA GLN A 149 16.43 5.52 19.02
C GLN A 149 15.97 4.98 20.38
N ASN A 150 16.49 3.81 20.76
CA ASN A 150 16.12 3.14 22.02
C ASN A 150 16.52 3.93 23.28
N ASP A 151 17.47 4.84 23.16
CA ASP A 151 17.90 5.75 24.23
C ASP A 151 17.04 7.02 24.33
N GLY A 152 15.97 7.12 23.54
CA GLY A 152 15.11 8.30 23.45
C GLY A 152 15.68 9.41 22.57
N GLY A 153 16.83 9.19 21.92
CA GLY A 153 17.39 10.10 20.94
C GLY A 153 16.76 9.99 19.55
N THR A 154 17.23 10.84 18.64
CA THR A 154 16.88 10.80 17.22
C THR A 154 18.15 10.62 16.41
N GLY A 155 18.21 9.55 15.62
CA GLY A 155 19.27 9.32 14.64
C GLY A 155 18.77 9.60 13.22
N PHE A 156 19.68 9.81 12.27
CA PHE A 156 19.34 10.05 10.87
C PHE A 156 19.96 8.96 10.00
N PHE A 157 19.14 8.25 9.25
CA PHE A 157 19.57 7.12 8.44
C PHE A 157 18.97 7.16 7.04
N CYS A 158 19.74 6.68 6.06
CA CYS A 158 19.27 6.53 4.70
C CYS A 158 18.20 5.44 4.61
N ARG A 159 17.02 5.80 4.11
CA ARG A 159 15.90 4.90 3.85
C ARG A 159 15.49 4.96 2.40
N LYS A 160 15.13 3.81 1.85
CA LYS A 160 14.75 3.68 0.45
C LYS A 160 13.41 4.34 0.19
N LEU A 161 13.37 5.27 -0.76
CA LEU A 161 12.14 5.86 -1.27
C LEU A 161 11.39 4.80 -2.09
N CYS A 162 10.06 4.83 -2.01
CA CYS A 162 9.24 3.81 -2.62
C CYS A 162 7.88 4.37 -3.05
N HIS A 163 7.28 3.70 -4.02
CA HIS A 163 5.87 3.89 -4.40
C HIS A 163 4.99 2.72 -3.92
N ALA A 164 5.56 1.52 -3.86
CA ALA A 164 4.87 0.29 -3.48
C ALA A 164 5.78 -0.62 -2.62
N SER A 165 5.18 -1.46 -1.78
CA SER A 165 5.92 -2.37 -0.88
C SER A 165 6.82 -3.37 -1.61
N SER A 166 6.52 -3.71 -2.87
CA SER A 166 7.41 -4.51 -3.73
C SER A 166 8.77 -3.85 -4.00
N SER A 167 8.88 -2.54 -3.77
CA SER A 167 10.15 -1.80 -3.86
C SER A 167 11.04 -2.00 -2.64
N CYS A 168 10.51 -2.52 -1.53
CA CYS A 168 11.21 -2.68 -0.27
C CYS A 168 11.81 -4.09 -0.15
N GLY A 169 13.11 -4.18 0.15
CA GLY A 169 13.78 -5.47 0.33
C GLY A 169 13.31 -6.19 1.60
N SER A 170 13.00 -5.42 2.65
CA SER A 170 12.28 -5.84 3.85
C SER A 170 11.34 -4.72 4.29
N GLY A 171 10.25 -5.09 4.96
CA GLY A 171 9.25 -4.12 5.43
C GLY A 171 8.23 -3.70 4.36
N GLU A 172 7.67 -2.51 4.52
CA GLU A 172 6.57 -2.00 3.69
C GLU A 172 6.83 -0.58 3.22
N CYS A 173 6.23 -0.22 2.07
CA CYS A 173 6.20 1.15 1.61
C CYS A 173 5.03 1.89 2.28
N ASN A 174 5.22 2.29 3.53
CA ASN A 174 4.16 2.82 4.38
C ASN A 174 4.58 4.05 5.20
N THR A 175 5.87 4.39 5.20
CA THR A 175 6.40 5.43 6.07
C THR A 175 6.42 6.75 5.33
N VAL A 176 5.51 7.65 5.71
CA VAL A 176 5.41 8.98 5.13
C VAL A 176 6.56 9.86 5.58
N LEU A 177 7.27 10.47 4.64
CA LEU A 177 8.17 11.59 4.92
C LEU A 177 7.38 12.89 4.89
N ARG A 178 7.47 13.65 5.99
CA ARG A 178 6.87 14.99 6.10
C ARG A 178 7.99 16.01 6.01
N LEU A 179 8.07 16.71 4.88
CA LEU A 179 9.13 17.66 4.58
C LEU A 179 8.59 19.10 4.68
N ALA A 180 9.30 19.96 5.39
CA ALA A 180 8.93 21.37 5.48
C ALA A 180 8.98 22.04 4.10
N GLY A 181 8.06 22.96 3.82
CA GLY A 181 8.09 23.72 2.57
C GLY A 181 7.53 23.01 1.34
N THR A 182 6.91 21.84 1.51
CA THR A 182 6.18 21.12 0.45
C THR A 182 4.92 20.46 1.00
N ARG A 183 3.98 20.16 0.10
CA ARG A 183 2.78 19.33 0.39
C ARG A 183 2.92 17.90 -0.13
N GLU A 184 4.04 17.58 -0.77
CA GLU A 184 4.37 16.23 -1.21
C GLU A 184 4.66 15.37 0.03
N LEU A 185 3.98 14.22 0.14
CA LEU A 185 4.19 13.21 1.18
C LEU A 185 4.76 11.93 0.55
N PRO A 186 6.04 11.92 0.15
CA PRO A 186 6.65 10.72 -0.42
C PRO A 186 6.77 9.63 0.65
N LEU A 187 6.80 8.38 0.20
CA LEU A 187 6.97 7.23 1.07
C LEU A 187 8.41 6.73 1.06
N VAL A 188 8.83 6.19 2.20
CA VAL A 188 10.01 5.35 2.32
C VAL A 188 9.65 3.97 2.85
N CYS A 189 10.51 3.01 2.55
CA CYS A 189 10.48 1.69 3.15
C CYS A 189 10.68 1.82 4.66
N GLY A 190 9.73 1.28 5.40
CA GLY A 190 9.72 1.26 6.84
C GLY A 190 9.38 -0.11 7.39
N PRO A 191 9.24 -0.23 8.72
CA PRO A 191 8.81 -1.47 9.34
C PRO A 191 7.44 -1.88 8.80
N ALA A 192 7.17 -3.19 8.78
CA ALA A 192 5.84 -3.70 8.46
C ALA A 192 4.81 -3.07 9.40
N SER A 193 3.65 -2.73 8.86
CA SER A 193 2.55 -2.16 9.62
C SER A 193 2.14 -3.11 10.75
N ALA A 194 1.82 -2.55 11.91
CA ALA A 194 1.40 -3.36 13.06
C ALA A 194 0.13 -4.13 12.70
N SER A 195 0.14 -5.45 12.92
CA SER A 195 -1.04 -6.30 12.82
C SER A 195 -2.08 -5.88 13.87
N CYS A 196 -3.36 -6.03 13.54
CA CYS A 196 -4.46 -5.63 14.42
C CYS A 196 -5.67 -6.56 14.25
N ASP A 197 -6.66 -6.45 15.13
CA ASP A 197 -7.97 -7.11 14.98
C ASP A 197 -8.95 -6.16 14.29
N ALA A 198 -9.38 -6.52 13.08
CA ALA A 198 -10.26 -5.71 12.24
C ALA A 198 -11.63 -5.41 12.87
N PHE A 199 -12.07 -6.19 13.84
CA PHE A 199 -13.32 -5.97 14.57
C PHE A 199 -13.10 -5.27 15.90
N ALA A 200 -11.97 -5.49 16.57
CA ALA A 200 -11.63 -4.77 17.80
C ALA A 200 -11.18 -3.33 17.52
N GLN A 201 -10.64 -3.05 16.32
CA GLN A 201 -10.15 -1.73 15.92
C GLN A 201 -9.14 -1.16 16.93
N ASP A 202 -8.17 -1.99 17.31
CA ASP A 202 -7.20 -1.82 18.39
C ASP A 202 -5.94 -1.02 18.00
N CYS A 203 -5.97 -0.37 16.83
CA CYS A 203 -4.94 0.57 16.43
C CYS A 203 -5.01 1.88 17.23
N ALA A 204 -3.85 2.40 17.61
CA ALA A 204 -3.74 3.70 18.28
C ALA A 204 -4.24 4.83 17.37
N SER A 205 -5.05 5.74 17.92
CA SER A 205 -5.51 6.93 17.21
C SER A 205 -4.33 7.74 16.66
N PRO A 206 -4.38 8.26 15.41
CA PRO A 206 -5.55 8.35 14.52
C PRO A 206 -5.70 7.17 13.52
N LEU A 207 -5.12 6.00 13.80
CA LEU A 207 -5.15 4.85 12.90
C LEU A 207 -6.43 4.00 13.05
N GLY A 208 -6.81 3.32 11.97
CA GLY A 208 -7.82 2.26 11.95
C GLY A 208 -7.19 0.92 11.56
N CYS A 209 -7.88 -0.18 11.89
CA CYS A 209 -7.48 -1.52 11.48
C CYS A 209 -8.22 -1.92 10.20
N TYR A 210 -7.47 -2.17 9.13
CA TYR A 210 -8.04 -2.44 7.81
C TYR A 210 -7.51 -3.74 7.22
N PRO A 211 -8.34 -4.54 6.53
CA PRO A 211 -7.87 -5.72 5.79
C PRO A 211 -6.82 -5.34 4.74
N ALA A 212 -5.74 -6.12 4.69
CA ALA A 212 -4.66 -5.97 3.71
C ALA A 212 -4.23 -7.34 3.15
N ALA A 213 -3.26 -7.38 2.24
CA ALA A 213 -2.89 -8.59 1.51
C ALA A 213 -2.46 -9.78 2.40
N ASN A 214 -1.92 -9.50 3.58
CA ASN A 214 -1.38 -10.50 4.53
C ASN A 214 -2.07 -10.43 5.91
N GLY A 215 -3.33 -10.02 5.93
CA GLY A 215 -4.11 -9.84 7.15
C GLY A 215 -4.31 -8.37 7.53
N PRO A 216 -5.10 -8.09 8.58
CA PRO A 216 -5.43 -6.72 8.96
C PRO A 216 -4.23 -5.98 9.57
N VAL A 217 -4.07 -4.72 9.17
CA VAL A 217 -2.98 -3.85 9.64
C VAL A 217 -3.48 -2.46 10.02
N CYS A 218 -2.73 -1.80 10.90
CA CYS A 218 -2.98 -0.42 11.28
C CYS A 218 -2.57 0.54 10.16
N ALA A 219 -3.53 1.30 9.64
CA ALA A 219 -3.34 2.31 8.61
C ALA A 219 -4.10 3.59 8.96
N GLY A 220 -3.77 4.72 8.31
CA GLY A 220 -4.48 5.98 8.50
C GLY A 220 -5.98 5.82 8.27
N GLN A 221 -6.80 6.34 9.18
CA GLN A 221 -8.25 6.20 9.11
C GLN A 221 -8.84 7.11 8.01
N GLY A 222 -9.62 6.52 7.11
CA GLY A 222 -10.43 7.23 6.13
C GLY A 222 -11.82 7.62 6.64
N SER A 223 -12.51 8.44 5.84
CA SER A 223 -13.82 9.01 6.18
C SER A 223 -14.95 8.59 5.23
N LEU A 224 -14.66 7.81 4.18
CA LEU A 224 -15.66 7.41 3.20
C LEU A 224 -16.68 6.45 3.81
N GLY A 225 -17.96 6.81 3.72
CA GLY A 225 -19.07 6.01 4.23
C GLY A 225 -19.40 4.79 3.37
N GLU A 226 -20.28 3.92 3.86
CA GLU A 226 -20.75 2.74 3.12
C GLU A 226 -21.30 3.10 1.73
N GLY A 227 -20.91 2.34 0.71
CA GLY A 227 -21.30 2.53 -0.67
C GLY A 227 -20.51 3.59 -1.46
N ALA A 228 -19.70 4.41 -0.79
CA ALA A 228 -18.82 5.37 -1.46
C ALA A 228 -17.77 4.66 -2.31
N THR A 229 -17.41 5.25 -3.45
CA THR A 229 -16.34 4.75 -4.31
C THR A 229 -15.01 4.82 -3.59
N CYS A 230 -14.24 3.75 -3.68
CA CYS A 230 -12.92 3.64 -3.06
C CYS A 230 -11.98 2.83 -3.95
N GLU A 231 -10.69 2.94 -3.64
CA GLU A 231 -9.60 2.18 -4.23
C GLU A 231 -8.82 1.40 -3.18
N PHE A 232 -8.76 1.92 -1.95
CA PHE A 232 -8.02 1.30 -0.84
C PHE A 232 -8.90 1.14 0.39
N SER A 233 -8.70 0.06 1.13
CA SER A 233 -9.49 -0.26 2.33
C SER A 233 -9.50 0.86 3.36
N ASN A 234 -8.35 1.52 3.55
CA ASN A 234 -8.16 2.58 4.54
C ASN A 234 -8.75 3.93 4.12
N GLN A 235 -9.33 4.07 2.92
CA GLN A 235 -10.14 5.24 2.57
C GLN A 235 -11.53 5.17 3.19
N CYS A 236 -12.01 3.96 3.48
CA CYS A 236 -13.30 3.73 4.11
C CYS A 236 -13.25 4.04 5.61
N SER A 237 -14.41 4.38 6.17
CA SER A 237 -14.59 4.56 7.60
C SER A 237 -14.16 3.31 8.39
N ARG A 238 -13.78 3.52 9.65
CA ARG A 238 -13.46 2.44 10.60
C ARG A 238 -14.54 1.35 10.60
N GLY A 239 -14.15 0.07 10.57
CA GLY A 239 -15.09 -1.06 10.49
C GLY A 239 -15.62 -1.37 9.08
N SER A 240 -15.09 -0.70 8.05
CA SER A 240 -15.38 -0.94 6.65
C SER A 240 -14.10 -1.19 5.86
N THR A 241 -14.25 -1.74 4.65
CA THR A 241 -13.15 -2.00 3.72
C THR A 241 -13.59 -1.70 2.29
N CYS A 242 -12.63 -1.49 1.41
CA CYS A 242 -12.91 -1.29 0.00
C CYS A 242 -13.06 -2.64 -0.68
N VAL A 243 -14.22 -2.89 -1.29
CA VAL A 243 -14.49 -4.12 -2.03
C VAL A 243 -14.55 -3.81 -3.51
N MET A 244 -13.57 -4.33 -4.25
CA MET A 244 -13.55 -4.25 -5.70
C MET A 244 -14.62 -5.15 -6.31
N THR A 245 -15.38 -4.61 -7.26
CA THR A 245 -16.31 -5.36 -8.11
C THR A 245 -16.06 -4.91 -9.55
N GLY A 246 -15.36 -5.75 -10.32
CA GLY A 246 -14.81 -5.33 -11.61
C GLY A 246 -13.78 -4.21 -11.42
N SER A 247 -13.89 -3.13 -12.20
CA SER A 247 -12.98 -1.98 -12.17
C SER A 247 -13.29 -0.92 -11.11
N SER A 248 -14.37 -1.08 -10.33
CA SER A 248 -14.78 -0.09 -9.32
C SER A 248 -14.83 -0.69 -7.92
N GLY A 249 -14.28 0.02 -6.94
CA GLY A 249 -14.40 -0.32 -5.52
C GLY A 249 -15.53 0.42 -4.83
N ALA A 250 -16.15 -0.21 -3.83
CA ALA A 250 -17.10 0.43 -2.93
C ALA A 250 -16.82 0.09 -1.47
N CYS A 251 -16.97 1.06 -0.57
CA CYS A 251 -16.83 0.84 0.86
C CYS A 251 -17.94 -0.08 1.38
N ARG A 252 -17.57 -1.20 2.00
CA ARG A 252 -18.48 -2.18 2.59
C ARG A 252 -18.12 -2.44 4.04
N THR A 253 -19.14 -2.61 4.88
CA THR A 253 -19.01 -2.96 6.29
C THR A 253 -18.36 -4.34 6.44
N LEU A 254 -17.48 -4.49 7.41
CA LEU A 254 -16.84 -5.76 7.75
C LEU A 254 -17.82 -6.72 8.43
N CYS A 255 -17.64 -8.02 8.19
CA CYS A 255 -18.42 -9.08 8.82
C CYS A 255 -17.54 -10.28 9.16
N ARG A 256 -17.93 -11.10 10.14
CA ARG A 256 -17.24 -12.35 10.47
C ARG A 256 -17.71 -13.52 9.61
N THR A 257 -16.77 -14.26 9.03
CA THR A 257 -16.99 -15.46 8.23
C THR A 257 -16.66 -16.74 9.00
N PRO A 258 -17.29 -17.90 8.67
CA PRO A 258 -18.40 -18.09 7.73
C PRO A 258 -19.77 -17.64 8.30
N ALA A 259 -19.85 -17.46 9.61
CA ALA A 259 -20.95 -16.82 10.32
C ALA A 259 -20.40 -16.27 11.64
N GLY A 260 -20.80 -15.06 12.04
CA GLY A 260 -20.36 -14.46 13.29
C GLY A 260 -20.87 -13.03 13.47
N SER A 261 -20.50 -12.41 14.59
CA SER A 261 -20.82 -11.00 14.87
C SER A 261 -19.55 -10.15 14.74
N PRO A 262 -19.56 -9.05 13.97
CA PRO A 262 -20.71 -8.49 13.25
C PRO A 262 -21.10 -9.32 12.02
N GLY A 263 -22.41 -9.43 11.79
CA GLY A 263 -22.99 -10.02 10.58
C GLY A 263 -23.45 -8.93 9.60
N CYS A 264 -23.90 -9.34 8.42
CA CYS A 264 -24.41 -8.42 7.42
C CYS A 264 -25.89 -8.09 7.62
N ALA A 265 -26.25 -6.82 7.42
CA ALA A 265 -27.62 -6.35 7.46
C ALA A 265 -28.33 -6.58 6.11
N ASN A 266 -29.67 -6.46 6.11
CA ASN A 266 -30.50 -6.40 4.90
C ASN A 266 -30.35 -7.57 3.91
N GLY A 267 -29.99 -8.76 4.40
CA GLY A 267 -29.85 -9.95 3.56
C GLY A 267 -28.58 -10.00 2.70
N ALA A 268 -27.66 -9.05 2.89
CA ALA A 268 -26.35 -9.08 2.24
C ALA A 268 -25.54 -10.32 2.68
N ALA A 269 -24.75 -10.86 1.77
CA ALA A 269 -23.88 -11.99 2.05
C ALA A 269 -22.55 -11.53 2.65
N CYS A 270 -22.04 -12.27 3.63
CA CYS A 270 -20.70 -12.04 4.16
C CYS A 270 -19.67 -12.79 3.28
N ARG A 271 -18.96 -12.06 2.42
CA ARG A 271 -17.94 -12.63 1.54
C ARG A 271 -16.56 -12.52 2.20
N ALA A 272 -15.86 -13.65 2.35
CA ALA A 272 -14.53 -13.67 2.92
C ALA A 272 -13.55 -12.80 2.13
N ILE A 273 -12.66 -12.12 2.84
CA ILE A 273 -11.53 -11.40 2.25
C ILE A 273 -10.32 -12.33 2.31
N THR A 274 -9.72 -12.59 1.16
CA THR A 274 -8.58 -13.50 1.02
C THR A 274 -7.45 -13.10 1.98
N ASN A 275 -6.83 -14.10 2.61
CA ASN A 275 -5.72 -13.93 3.55
C ASN A 275 -6.01 -13.07 4.80
N ASN A 276 -7.28 -12.85 5.16
CA ASN A 276 -7.67 -12.06 6.33
C ASN A 276 -8.41 -12.88 7.41
N GLY A 277 -8.14 -14.18 7.50
CA GLY A 277 -8.68 -15.03 8.56
C GLY A 277 -10.21 -15.12 8.51
N ASP A 278 -10.88 -14.73 9.59
CA ASP A 278 -12.35 -14.71 9.69
C ASP A 278 -12.97 -13.41 9.19
N VAL A 279 -12.19 -12.48 8.63
CA VAL A 279 -12.70 -11.20 8.13
C VAL A 279 -13.31 -11.33 6.74
N GLY A 280 -14.56 -10.90 6.62
CA GLY A 280 -15.28 -10.72 5.37
C GLY A 280 -15.80 -9.30 5.20
N ALA A 281 -16.43 -9.04 4.06
CA ALA A 281 -17.16 -7.82 3.77
C ALA A 281 -18.60 -8.11 3.35
N CYS A 282 -19.52 -7.26 3.75
CA CYS A 282 -20.92 -7.36 3.38
C CYS A 282 -21.14 -6.93 1.94
N VAL A 283 -21.49 -7.88 1.08
CA VAL A 283 -21.78 -7.66 -0.33
C VAL A 283 -23.27 -7.90 -0.60
N PRO A 284 -23.94 -7.04 -1.39
CA PRO A 284 -25.33 -7.25 -1.79
C PRO A 284 -25.55 -8.55 -2.57
#